data_AF-A0A7L7W4Q4-F1
#
_entry.id   AF-A0A7L7W4Q4-F1
#
_cell.length_a   1.000
_cell.length_b   1.000
_cell.length_c   1.000
_cell.angle_alpha   90.00
_cell.angle_beta   90.00
_cell.angle_gamma   90.00
#
_symmetry.space_group_name_H-M   'P 1'
#
loop_
_entity.id
_entity.type
_entity.pdbx_description
1 polymer ?
#
loop_
_entity_poly.entity_id
_entity_poly.type
_entity_poly.pdbx_seq_one_letter_code
_entity_poly.pdbx_strand_id
1 'polypeptide(L)' 'MVKVVGVIQPFETKEIRAEASEYEEARTALQAQVPEGWRLISVMTER' A
#
# COMPACT_ATOMS: atom_id res chain seq x y z
N MET A 1 -10.95 -41.62 3.14
CA MET A 1 -11.18 -40.52 2.18
C MET A 1 -10.97 -39.23 2.94
N VAL A 2 -10.03 -38.39 2.54
CA VAL A 2 -9.68 -37.18 3.31
C VAL A 2 -10.29 -35.95 2.63
N LYS A 3 -11.02 -35.15 3.40
CA LYS A 3 -11.49 -33.83 2.98
C LYS A 3 -10.70 -32.78 3.75
N VAL A 4 -10.12 -31.83 3.02
CA VAL A 4 -9.43 -30.67 3.59
C VAL A 4 -10.13 -29.40 3.13
N VAL A 5 -10.19 -28.43 4.03
CA VAL A 5 -10.69 -27.08 3.76
C VAL A 5 -9.53 -26.13 4.04
N GLY A 6 -9.17 -25.33 3.04
CA GLY A 6 -8.21 -24.24 3.16
C GLY A 6 -8.94 -22.91 3.22
N VAL A 7 -8.43 -21.99 4.04
CA VAL A 7 -8.84 -20.59 4.07
C VAL A 7 -7.61 -19.76 3.75
N ILE A 8 -7.75 -18.86 2.78
CA ILE A 8 -6.73 -17.88 2.41
C ILE A 8 -7.30 -16.48 2.66
N GLN A 9 -6.42 -15.52 2.88
CA GLN A 9 -6.77 -14.11 2.98
C GLN A 9 -6.21 -13.35 1.77
N PRO A 10 -6.88 -12.29 1.30
CA PRO A 10 -6.36 -11.45 0.24
C PRO A 10 -5.15 -10.65 0.72
N PHE A 11 -4.13 -10.55 -0.14
CA PHE A 11 -3.08 -9.54 0.01
C PHE A 11 -3.63 -8.26 -0.61
N GLU A 12 -4.33 -7.45 0.19
CA GLU A 12 -4.98 -6.23 -0.31
C GLU A 12 -3.93 -5.17 -0.67
N THR A 13 -4.07 -4.57 -1.86
CA THR A 13 -3.31 -3.38 -2.25
C THR A 13 -4.24 -2.18 -2.20
N LYS A 14 -3.85 -1.16 -1.45
CA LYS A 14 -4.59 0.10 -1.34
C LYS A 14 -3.77 1.24 -1.91
N GLU A 15 -4.36 1.99 -2.83
CA GLU A 15 -3.78 3.23 -3.35
C GLU A 15 -3.96 4.37 -2.33
N ILE A 16 -2.87 5.11 -2.10
CA ILE A 16 -2.86 6.35 -1.32
C ILE A 16 -2.28 7.46 -2.18
N ARG A 17 -2.80 8.67 -2.05
CA ARG A 17 -2.36 9.85 -2.80
C ARG A 17 -1.80 10.90 -1.83
N ALA A 18 -0.78 11.63 -2.29
CA ALA A 18 -0.28 12.81 -1.59
C ALA A 18 0.14 13.85 -2.62
N GLU A 19 -0.16 15.11 -2.31
CA GLU A 19 0.17 16.26 -3.16
C GLU A 19 1.17 17.13 -2.41
N ALA A 20 2.27 17.47 -3.07
CA ALA A 20 3.26 18.42 -2.57
C ALA A 20 3.97 19.09 -3.75
N SER A 21 4.63 20.22 -3.48
CA SER A 21 5.40 20.97 -4.49
C SER A 21 6.65 20.22 -4.94
N GLU A 22 7.18 19.35 -4.08
CA GLU A 22 8.37 18.54 -4.33
C GLU A 22 8.08 17.05 -4.17
N TYR A 23 8.71 16.22 -4.98
CA TYR A 23 8.53 14.77 -4.95
C TYR A 23 8.89 14.15 -3.59
N GLU A 24 9.98 14.62 -2.96
CA GLU A 24 10.43 14.10 -1.67
C GLU A 24 9.42 14.38 -0.54
N GLU A 25 8.77 15.55 -0.58
CA GLU A 25 7.69 15.90 0.35
C GLU A 25 6.46 15.02 0.12
N ALA A 26 6.04 14.83 -1.14
CA ALA A 26 4.91 13.97 -1.48
C ALA A 26 5.18 12.52 -1.06
N ARG A 27 6.40 12.01 -1.30
CA ARG A 27 6.82 10.67 -0.90
C ARG A 27 6.81 10.51 0.63
N THR A 28 7.27 11.51 1.35
CA THR A 28 7.24 11.50 2.83
C THR A 28 5.81 11.49 3.36
N ALA A 29 4.92 12.28 2.75
CA ALA A 29 3.50 12.29 3.07
C ALA A 29 2.82 10.95 2.76
N LEU A 30 3.19 10.26 1.67
CA LEU A 30 2.72 8.90 1.40
C LEU A 30 3.19 7.91 2.46
N GLN A 31 4.46 8.00 2.87
CA GLN A 31 5.02 7.11 3.90
C GLN A 31 4.33 7.27 5.25
N ALA A 32 3.93 8.49 5.61
CA ALA A 32 3.19 8.79 6.83
C ALA A 32 1.74 8.27 6.82
N GLN A 33 1.15 8.08 5.63
CA GLN A 33 -0.20 7.53 5.45
C GLN A 33 -0.24 6.00 5.49
N VAL A 34 0.92 5.31 5.49
CA VAL A 34 0.99 3.84 5.51
C VAL A 34 0.47 3.33 6.86
N PRO A 35 -0.61 2.51 6.88
CA PRO A 35 -1.11 1.95 8.13
C PRO A 35 -0.13 0.96 8.77
N GLU A 36 -0.28 0.72 10.07
CA GLU A 36 0.54 -0.26 10.79
C GLU A 36 0.38 -1.66 10.18
N GLY A 37 1.50 -2.34 9.93
CA GLY A 37 1.53 -3.66 9.28
C GLY A 37 1.48 -3.63 7.75
N TRP A 38 1.34 -2.46 7.13
CA TRP A 38 1.37 -2.29 5.68
C TRP A 38 2.75 -1.83 5.21
N ARG A 39 3.04 -2.06 3.93
CA ARG A 39 4.28 -1.60 3.28
C ARG A 39 3.92 -0.84 2.01
N LEU A 40 4.57 0.29 1.80
CA LEU A 40 4.54 1.01 0.53
C LEU A 40 5.33 0.22 -0.51
N ILE A 41 4.66 -0.31 -1.53
CA ILE A 41 5.25 -1.21 -2.53
C ILE A 41 5.68 -0.51 -3.83
N SER A 42 5.06 0.63 -4.16
CA SER A 42 5.37 1.41 -5.36
C SER A 42 4.98 2.86 -5.13
N VAL A 43 5.76 3.78 -5.71
CA VAL A 43 5.48 5.22 -5.72
C VAL A 43 5.72 5.71 -7.14
N MET A 44 4.72 6.37 -7.70
CA MET A 44 4.78 6.95 -9.05
C MET A 44 4.09 8.31 -9.04
N THR A 45 4.54 9.20 -9.92
CA THR A 45 3.88 10.47 -10.18
C THR A 45 2.61 10.22 -11.00
N GLU A 46 1.47 10.75 -10.55
CA GLU A 46 0.25 10.78 -11.36
C GLU A 46 0.48 11.74 -12.54
N ARG A 47 0.18 11.30 -13.76
CA ARG A 47 0.41 12.05 -15.00
C ARG A 47 -0.77 12.93 -15.35
#